data_AF-A0AA39VTY6-F1
#
_entry.id   AF-A0AA39VTY6-F1
#
_cell.length_a   1.000
_cell.length_b   1.000
_cell.length_c   1.000
_cell.angle_alpha   90.00
_cell.angle_beta   90.00
_cell.angle_gamma   90.00
#
_symmetry.space_group_name_H-M   'P 1'
#
loop_
_entity.id
_entity.type
_entity.pdbx_description
1 polymer ?
#
loop_
_entity_poly.entity_id
_entity_poly.type
_entity_poly.pdbx_seq_one_letter_code
_entity_poly.pdbx_strand_id
1 'polypeptide(L)'
;MDRNAFAILCELLKTRGGLLDDGNVTIEEQVATFVHILAHHVKNRSIQVRFYRSGETISQYVHRVLFALLCLEDVLFVKPTPVPDDCTDSRWRWFKGCLGALDGTYIEMTVPESNKPRYRIRKGHIATNVLGVCTRDLKFVYVLSGWEGSATDSRVLRDAITRNKGLKVPFGNYYLADAGYTNGQGFLAPYRGTRYHLQEWEDFDRAPRNHEEYFNMKHSQARNIIERCFGLLKKRWAVLRSPSFYPIRFQGRMIIACALLHNFIMMHMDVDPEEYTPMTLDELPIGEEIPNVLESINVVEASDEWSQWRDDLAEEMFDTWMSRRT
;
A
#
# COMPACT_ATOMS: atom_id res chain seq x y z
N MET A 1 -14.92 11.10 -4.46
CA MET A 1 -15.40 10.67 -5.79
C MET A 1 -16.45 11.64 -6.25
N ASP A 2 -16.24 12.33 -7.37
CA ASP A 2 -17.25 13.18 -7.99
C ASP A 2 -18.27 12.37 -8.83
N ARG A 3 -19.23 13.07 -9.44
CA ARG A 3 -20.31 12.45 -10.23
C ARG A 3 -19.84 11.83 -11.55
N ASN A 4 -18.82 12.41 -12.19
CA ASN A 4 -18.30 11.94 -13.47
C ASN A 4 -17.50 10.65 -13.26
N ALA A 5 -16.59 10.66 -12.29
CA ALA A 5 -15.87 9.46 -11.87
C ALA A 5 -16.83 8.34 -11.42
N PHE A 6 -17.90 8.68 -10.70
CA PHE A 6 -18.91 7.70 -10.30
C PHE A 6 -19.66 7.06 -11.50
N ALA A 7 -20.04 7.85 -12.50
CA ALA A 7 -20.67 7.33 -13.72
C ALA A 7 -19.72 6.41 -14.52
N ILE A 8 -18.45 6.81 -14.66
CA ILE A 8 -17.41 6.00 -15.30
C ILE A 8 -17.19 4.68 -14.55
N LEU A 9 -17.23 4.69 -13.21
CA LEU A 9 -17.11 3.48 -12.40
C LEU A 9 -18.26 2.50 -12.64
N CYS A 10 -19.49 3.00 -12.73
CA CYS A 10 -20.67 2.17 -12.97
C CYS A 10 -20.61 1.50 -14.34
N GLU A 11 -20.26 2.24 -15.40
CA GLU A 11 -20.09 1.68 -16.75
C GLU A 11 -18.88 0.74 -16.84
N LEU A 12 -17.77 1.00 -16.13
CA LEU A 12 -16.64 0.08 -16.06
C LEU A 12 -17.00 -1.25 -15.38
N LEU A 13 -17.76 -1.20 -14.27
CA LEU A 13 -18.23 -2.40 -13.57
C LEU A 13 -19.24 -3.19 -14.38
N LYS A 14 -20.11 -2.53 -15.14
CA LYS A 14 -21.05 -3.15 -16.07
C LYS A 14 -20.35 -3.82 -17.25
N THR A 15 -19.47 -3.10 -17.94
CA THR A 15 -18.84 -3.56 -19.20
C THR A 15 -17.69 -4.54 -19.01
N ARG A 16 -16.88 -4.39 -17.95
CA ARG A 16 -15.70 -5.24 -17.68
C ARG A 16 -15.78 -6.02 -16.38
N GLY A 17 -16.47 -5.49 -15.36
CA GLY A 17 -16.68 -6.19 -14.09
C GLY A 17 -17.78 -7.25 -14.12
N GLY A 18 -18.63 -7.26 -15.15
CA GLY A 18 -19.77 -8.19 -15.27
C GLY A 18 -20.91 -7.90 -14.29
N LEU A 19 -21.00 -6.68 -13.75
CA LEU A 19 -22.07 -6.28 -12.85
C LEU A 19 -23.39 -6.09 -13.63
N LEU A 20 -24.41 -6.84 -13.23
CA LEU A 20 -25.72 -6.85 -13.88
C LEU A 20 -26.75 -6.04 -13.08
N ASP A 21 -27.63 -5.37 -13.82
CA ASP A 21 -28.92 -4.92 -13.31
C ASP A 21 -29.81 -6.15 -13.06
N ASP A 22 -30.45 -6.23 -11.89
CA ASP A 22 -31.34 -7.34 -11.54
C ASP A 22 -32.84 -7.00 -11.70
N GLY A 23 -33.13 -5.88 -12.36
CA GLY A 23 -34.47 -5.38 -12.63
C GLY A 23 -35.16 -4.75 -11.41
N ASN A 24 -34.60 -4.91 -10.21
CA ASN A 24 -35.13 -4.35 -8.96
C ASN A 24 -34.28 -3.17 -8.47
N VAL A 25 -32.97 -3.20 -8.76
CA VAL A 25 -31.99 -2.19 -8.32
C VAL A 25 -30.93 -1.93 -9.39
N THR A 26 -30.87 -0.67 -9.81
CA THR A 26 -29.92 -0.18 -10.81
C THR A 26 -28.47 -0.38 -10.37
N ILE A 27 -27.57 -0.47 -11.35
CA ILE A 27 -26.13 -0.62 -11.09
C ILE A 27 -25.61 0.53 -10.23
N GLU A 28 -26.07 1.76 -10.48
CA GLU A 28 -25.74 2.96 -9.71
C GLU A 28 -26.13 2.82 -8.24
N GLU A 29 -27.32 2.29 -7.92
CA GLU A 29 -27.74 2.09 -6.53
C GLU A 29 -26.93 0.96 -5.86
N GLN A 30 -26.60 -0.12 -6.56
CA GLN A 30 -25.72 -1.18 -6.07
C GLN A 30 -24.32 -0.63 -5.74
N VAL A 31 -23.71 0.13 -6.65
CA VAL A 31 -22.37 0.71 -6.50
C VAL A 31 -22.35 1.81 -5.44
N ALA A 32 -23.35 2.70 -5.41
CA ALA A 32 -23.49 3.72 -4.39
C ALA A 32 -23.62 3.10 -2.98
N THR A 33 -24.40 2.02 -2.85
CA THR A 33 -24.53 1.26 -1.60
C THR A 33 -23.17 0.73 -1.13
N PHE A 34 -22.41 0.08 -2.03
CA PHE A 34 -21.11 -0.48 -1.71
C PHE A 34 -20.08 0.59 -1.32
N VAL A 35 -19.94 1.65 -2.12
CA VAL A 35 -19.01 2.77 -1.85
C VAL A 35 -19.36 3.46 -0.53
N HIS A 36 -20.65 3.63 -0.22
CA HIS A 36 -21.09 4.23 1.05
C HIS A 36 -20.71 3.38 2.27
N ILE A 37 -20.76 2.04 2.17
CA ILE A 37 -20.30 1.13 3.22
C ILE A 37 -18.78 1.24 3.43
N LEU A 38 -17.99 1.28 2.35
CA LEU A 38 -16.53 1.44 2.45
C LEU A 38 -16.13 2.79 3.07
N ALA A 39 -16.74 3.87 2.61
CA ALA A 39 -16.40 5.23 3.00
C ALA A 39 -16.76 5.55 4.46
N HIS A 40 -17.86 5.01 4.98
CA HIS A 40 -18.39 5.37 6.31
C HIS A 40 -18.41 4.22 7.34
N HIS A 41 -17.96 3.01 6.99
CA HIS A 41 -17.99 1.81 7.84
C HIS A 41 -19.36 1.54 8.50
N VAL A 42 -20.45 1.76 7.75
CA VAL A 42 -21.81 1.61 8.28
C VAL A 42 -22.30 0.16 8.22
N LYS A 43 -23.03 -0.26 9.26
CA LYS A 43 -23.63 -1.60 9.35
C LYS A 43 -24.78 -1.75 8.36
N ASN A 44 -25.02 -2.98 7.89
CA ASN A 44 -26.11 -3.31 6.96
C ASN A 44 -27.47 -2.72 7.38
N ARG A 45 -27.84 -2.77 8.67
CA ARG A 45 -29.08 -2.16 9.21
C ARG A 45 -29.19 -0.65 8.95
N SER A 46 -28.08 0.09 8.96
CA SER A 46 -28.07 1.53 8.65
C SER A 46 -28.31 1.80 7.17
N ILE A 47 -27.80 0.92 6.29
CA ILE A 47 -28.02 0.99 4.85
C ILE A 47 -29.47 0.68 4.49
N GLN A 48 -30.12 -0.28 5.18
CA GLN A 48 -31.55 -0.61 4.98
C GLN A 48 -32.43 0.64 5.08
N VAL A 49 -32.19 1.49 6.08
CA VAL A 49 -32.94 2.75 6.28
C VAL A 49 -32.58 3.79 5.21
N ARG A 50 -31.32 3.86 4.77
CA ARG A 50 -30.85 4.87 3.82
C ARG A 50 -31.30 4.62 2.37
N PHE A 51 -31.37 3.35 1.95
CA PHE A 51 -31.71 2.95 0.58
C PHE A 51 -33.10 2.29 0.48
N TYR A 52 -33.82 2.12 1.60
CA TYR A 52 -35.14 1.46 1.66
C TYR A 52 -35.15 0.02 1.09
N ARG A 53 -34.03 -0.70 1.22
CA ARG A 53 -33.87 -2.09 0.77
C ARG A 53 -33.74 -3.07 1.94
N SER A 54 -34.06 -4.34 1.69
CA SER A 54 -33.89 -5.40 2.70
C SER A 54 -32.41 -5.66 3.02
N GLY A 55 -32.13 -6.20 4.20
CA GLY A 55 -30.75 -6.52 4.60
C GLY A 55 -30.11 -7.62 3.75
N GLU A 56 -30.90 -8.56 3.25
CA GLU A 56 -30.45 -9.58 2.30
C GLU A 56 -30.05 -8.94 0.97
N THR A 57 -30.94 -8.11 0.42
CA THR A 57 -30.75 -7.34 -0.82
C THR A 57 -29.44 -6.56 -0.80
N ILE A 58 -29.19 -5.81 0.29
CA ILE A 58 -27.93 -5.08 0.51
C ILE A 58 -26.73 -6.02 0.57
N SER A 59 -26.85 -7.16 1.29
CA SER A 59 -25.77 -8.14 1.36
C SER A 59 -25.40 -8.66 -0.03
N GLN A 60 -26.39 -8.99 -0.86
CA GLN A 60 -26.18 -9.44 -2.24
C GLN A 60 -25.44 -8.39 -3.07
N TYR A 61 -25.80 -7.11 -2.99
CA TYR A 61 -25.11 -6.04 -3.74
C TYR A 61 -23.68 -5.83 -3.29
N VAL A 62 -23.41 -5.86 -1.98
CA VAL A 62 -22.04 -5.75 -1.47
C VAL A 62 -21.18 -6.91 -1.99
N HIS A 63 -21.72 -8.12 -2.08
CA HIS A 63 -21.01 -9.25 -2.69
C HIS A 63 -20.82 -9.06 -4.21
N ARG A 64 -21.88 -8.73 -4.97
CA ARG A 64 -21.83 -8.56 -6.43
C ARG A 64 -20.83 -7.47 -6.85
N VAL A 65 -20.92 -6.28 -6.25
CA VAL A 65 -20.02 -5.16 -6.56
C VAL A 65 -18.58 -5.47 -6.14
N LEU A 66 -18.37 -6.13 -4.99
CA LEU A 66 -17.05 -6.57 -4.57
C LEU A 66 -16.42 -7.54 -5.58
N PHE A 67 -17.15 -8.55 -6.04
CA PHE A 67 -16.64 -9.49 -7.05
C PHE A 67 -16.38 -8.80 -8.39
N ALA A 68 -17.28 -7.92 -8.84
CA ALA A 68 -17.10 -7.16 -10.08
C ALA A 68 -15.86 -6.24 -10.03
N LEU A 69 -15.56 -5.62 -8.87
CA LEU A 69 -14.33 -4.86 -8.68
C LEU A 69 -13.08 -5.73 -8.74
N LEU A 70 -13.10 -6.92 -8.13
CA LEU A 70 -11.95 -7.85 -8.17
C LEU A 70 -11.68 -8.36 -9.59
N CYS A 71 -12.71 -8.48 -10.45
CA CYS A 71 -12.52 -8.77 -11.87
C CYS A 71 -11.78 -7.65 -12.64
N LEU A 72 -11.71 -6.44 -12.09
CA LEU A 72 -11.00 -5.29 -12.68
C LEU A 72 -9.56 -5.15 -12.16
N GLU A 73 -9.03 -6.12 -11.41
CA GLU A 73 -7.66 -6.09 -10.85
C GLU A 73 -6.59 -5.78 -11.92
N ASP A 74 -6.63 -6.51 -13.05
CA ASP A 74 -5.70 -6.36 -14.17
C ASP A 74 -5.87 -5.04 -14.97
N VAL A 75 -6.89 -4.23 -14.64
CA VAL A 75 -7.21 -2.92 -15.26
C VAL A 75 -6.91 -1.75 -14.33
N LEU A 76 -7.21 -1.91 -13.03
CA LEU A 76 -7.13 -0.82 -12.04
C LEU A 76 -5.82 -0.80 -11.26
N PHE A 77 -5.08 -1.91 -11.13
CA PHE A 77 -3.69 -1.84 -10.69
C PHE A 77 -2.79 -1.30 -11.81
N VAL A 78 -1.92 -0.34 -11.47
CA VAL A 78 -1.06 0.31 -12.47
C VAL A 78 0.15 -0.53 -12.80
N LYS A 79 0.55 -0.52 -14.07
CA LYS A 79 1.88 -0.98 -14.47
C LYS A 79 2.88 0.13 -14.10
N PRO A 80 3.91 -0.15 -13.29
CA PRO A 80 4.87 0.87 -12.89
C PRO A 80 5.75 1.28 -14.07
N THR A 81 6.17 2.54 -14.08
CA THR A 81 7.24 3.03 -14.96
C THR A 81 8.51 3.23 -14.15
N PRO A 82 9.68 2.76 -14.62
CA PRO A 82 10.93 3.00 -13.94
C PRO A 82 11.26 4.49 -13.89
N VAL A 83 11.96 4.92 -12.84
CA VAL A 83 12.64 6.22 -12.80
C VAL A 83 13.64 6.28 -13.97
N PRO A 84 13.54 7.26 -14.88
CA PRO A 84 14.48 7.41 -15.98
C PRO A 84 15.80 8.07 -15.54
N ASP A 85 16.86 7.91 -16.33
CA ASP A 85 18.20 8.41 -16.01
C ASP A 85 18.30 9.94 -15.92
N ASP A 86 17.40 10.66 -16.59
CA ASP A 86 17.28 12.12 -16.64
C ASP A 86 16.34 12.70 -15.56
N CYS A 87 15.86 11.88 -14.62
CA CYS A 87 14.91 12.30 -13.60
C CYS A 87 15.45 13.46 -12.75
N THR A 88 14.75 14.60 -12.76
CA THR A 88 15.13 15.81 -12.02
C THR A 88 14.57 15.89 -10.60
N ASP A 89 13.64 15.00 -10.21
CA ASP A 89 13.02 15.01 -8.89
C ASP A 89 14.06 14.74 -7.79
N SER A 90 14.18 15.65 -6.82
CA SER A 90 15.17 15.59 -5.74
C SER A 90 15.01 14.40 -4.78
N ARG A 91 13.86 13.72 -4.80
CA ARG A 91 13.59 12.46 -4.09
C ARG A 91 13.97 11.23 -4.92
N TRP A 92 13.70 11.24 -6.23
CA TRP A 92 13.78 10.05 -7.07
C TRP A 92 15.01 9.96 -7.98
N ARG A 93 15.69 11.08 -8.30
CA ARG A 93 16.83 11.14 -9.24
C ARG A 93 17.98 10.15 -8.95
N TRP A 94 18.13 9.76 -7.69
CA TRP A 94 19.16 8.82 -7.24
C TRP A 94 18.76 7.36 -7.45
N PHE A 95 17.47 7.07 -7.57
CA PHE A 95 16.92 5.73 -7.64
C PHE A 95 16.52 5.36 -9.08
N LYS A 96 17.46 5.48 -10.02
CA LYS A 96 17.29 5.13 -11.44
C LYS A 96 16.85 3.67 -11.57
N GLY A 97 15.90 3.39 -12.47
CA GLY A 97 15.34 2.04 -12.62
C GLY A 97 14.37 1.61 -11.51
N CYS A 98 14.16 2.42 -10.46
CA CYS A 98 13.19 2.13 -9.40
C CYS A 98 11.74 2.27 -9.90
N LEU A 99 10.87 1.35 -9.47
CA LEU A 99 9.46 1.26 -9.85
C LEU A 99 8.52 1.92 -8.83
N GLY A 100 9.03 2.26 -7.64
CA GLY A 100 8.28 2.83 -6.53
C GLY A 100 8.71 2.25 -5.18
N ALA A 101 7.78 2.15 -4.24
CA ALA A 101 8.05 1.67 -2.88
C ALA A 101 7.11 0.53 -2.46
N LEU A 102 7.59 -0.30 -1.54
CA LEU A 102 6.94 -1.47 -0.98
C LEU A 102 6.98 -1.41 0.55
N ASP A 103 5.84 -1.71 1.18
CA ASP A 103 5.76 -1.87 2.63
C ASP A 103 4.55 -2.71 3.07
N GLY A 104 4.59 -3.15 4.33
CA GLY A 104 3.46 -3.75 5.02
C GLY A 104 2.59 -2.67 5.69
N THR A 105 1.31 -2.99 5.90
CA THR A 105 0.45 -2.21 6.79
C THR A 105 -0.53 -3.13 7.50
N TYR A 106 -0.78 -2.84 8.78
CA TYR A 106 -1.77 -3.57 9.57
C TYR A 106 -3.15 -2.93 9.44
N ILE A 107 -4.18 -3.77 9.28
CA ILE A 107 -5.58 -3.35 9.26
C ILE A 107 -6.35 -4.14 10.32
N GLU A 108 -6.94 -3.43 11.28
CA GLU A 108 -7.63 -4.04 12.42
C GLU A 108 -8.83 -4.88 12.00
N MET A 109 -9.09 -5.96 12.73
CA MET A 109 -10.13 -6.91 12.37
C MET A 109 -10.71 -7.69 13.54
N THR A 110 -11.95 -8.16 13.38
CA THR A 110 -12.56 -9.11 14.31
C THR A 110 -12.25 -10.54 13.87
N VAL A 111 -11.67 -11.36 14.75
CA VAL A 111 -11.46 -12.80 14.52
C VAL A 111 -12.02 -13.63 15.69
N PRO A 112 -12.42 -14.90 15.46
CA PRO A 112 -12.77 -15.83 16.53
C PRO A 112 -11.62 -16.01 17.53
N GLU A 113 -11.94 -16.31 18.79
CA GLU A 113 -10.95 -16.44 19.88
C GLU A 113 -9.79 -17.37 19.53
N SER A 114 -10.09 -18.52 18.91
CA SER A 114 -9.11 -19.51 18.45
C SER A 114 -8.09 -18.98 17.43
N ASN A 115 -8.43 -17.93 16.68
CA ASN A 115 -7.56 -17.30 15.70
C ASN A 115 -6.81 -16.07 16.26
N LYS A 116 -7.24 -15.48 17.39
CA LYS A 116 -6.59 -14.27 17.94
C LYS A 116 -5.08 -14.38 18.10
N PRO A 117 -4.47 -15.50 18.55
CA PRO A 117 -3.01 -15.61 18.65
C PRO A 117 -2.28 -15.42 17.31
N ARG A 118 -2.90 -15.84 16.19
CA ARG A 118 -2.33 -15.70 14.83
C ARG A 118 -2.47 -14.29 14.28
N TYR A 119 -3.56 -13.59 14.61
CA TYR A 119 -3.79 -12.22 14.13
C TYR A 119 -3.31 -11.14 15.11
N ARG A 120 -2.65 -11.52 16.20
CA ARG A 120 -2.07 -10.58 17.16
C ARG A 120 -0.75 -9.99 16.62
N ILE A 121 -0.72 -8.68 16.43
CA ILE A 121 0.51 -7.95 16.08
C ILE A 121 1.38 -7.73 17.32
N ARG A 122 2.64 -7.30 17.13
CA ARG A 122 3.58 -7.01 18.23
C ARG A 122 3.03 -6.02 19.27
N LYS A 123 2.30 -5.00 18.82
CA LYS A 123 1.61 -3.99 19.65
C LYS A 123 0.37 -4.53 20.40
N GLY A 124 0.03 -5.82 20.28
CA GLY A 124 -1.06 -6.49 20.99
C GLY A 124 -2.44 -6.44 20.32
N HIS A 125 -2.64 -5.54 19.35
CA HIS A 125 -3.88 -5.43 18.56
C HIS A 125 -4.13 -6.67 17.68
N ILE A 126 -5.38 -6.85 17.24
CA ILE A 126 -5.78 -7.91 16.31
C ILE A 126 -5.95 -7.31 14.92
N ALA A 127 -5.06 -7.70 13.98
CA ALA A 127 -5.02 -7.15 12.63
C ALA A 127 -4.61 -8.21 11.59
N THR A 128 -4.93 -7.94 10.32
CA THR A 128 -4.32 -8.62 9.17
C THR A 128 -3.12 -7.82 8.68
N ASN A 129 -2.03 -8.52 8.34
CA ASN A 129 -0.92 -7.91 7.60
C ASN A 129 -1.33 -7.79 6.11
N VAL A 130 -1.06 -6.62 5.52
CA VAL A 130 -1.34 -6.28 4.13
C VAL A 130 -0.07 -5.71 3.51
N LEU A 131 0.50 -6.42 2.54
CA LEU A 131 1.61 -5.92 1.74
C LEU A 131 1.06 -5.05 0.61
N GLY A 132 1.63 -3.88 0.41
CA GLY A 132 1.29 -2.97 -0.67
C GLY A 132 2.54 -2.48 -1.41
N VAL A 133 2.37 -2.28 -2.71
CA VAL A 133 3.39 -1.72 -3.59
C VAL A 133 2.75 -0.57 -4.35
N CYS A 134 3.37 0.63 -4.32
CA CYS A 134 2.86 1.80 -5.02
C CYS A 134 3.93 2.45 -5.90
N THR A 135 3.48 3.13 -6.95
CA THR A 135 4.31 4.00 -7.77
C THR A 135 4.63 5.31 -7.06
N ARG A 136 5.45 6.14 -7.71
CA ARG A 136 5.79 7.51 -7.30
C ARG A 136 4.57 8.44 -7.22
N ASP A 137 3.49 8.10 -7.93
CA ASP A 137 2.26 8.89 -8.07
C ASP A 137 1.11 8.38 -7.17
N LEU A 138 1.44 7.75 -6.04
CA LEU A 138 0.48 7.24 -5.04
C LEU A 138 -0.56 6.25 -5.60
N LYS A 139 -0.21 5.50 -6.66
CA LYS A 139 -1.05 4.47 -7.28
C LYS A 139 -0.52 3.08 -6.98
N PHE A 140 -1.37 2.17 -6.51
CA PHE A 140 -0.99 0.79 -6.19
C PHE A 140 -0.69 -0.03 -7.44
N VAL A 141 0.48 -0.67 -7.48
CA VAL A 141 0.86 -1.69 -8.46
C VAL A 141 0.32 -3.07 -8.04
N TYR A 142 0.32 -3.33 -6.73
CA TYR A 142 0.00 -4.63 -6.17
C TYR A 142 -0.43 -4.48 -4.70
N VAL A 143 -1.43 -5.25 -4.27
CA VAL A 143 -1.83 -5.36 -2.87
C VAL A 143 -2.14 -6.82 -2.53
N LEU A 144 -1.47 -7.35 -1.52
CA LEU A 144 -1.71 -8.68 -0.97
C LEU A 144 -2.25 -8.55 0.45
N SER A 145 -3.48 -9.03 0.66
CA SER A 145 -4.18 -8.95 1.95
C SER A 145 -4.56 -10.33 2.50
N GLY A 146 -4.99 -10.37 3.77
CA GLY A 146 -5.47 -11.58 4.41
C GLY A 146 -4.36 -12.43 5.05
N TRP A 147 -3.15 -11.88 5.18
CA TRP A 147 -2.09 -12.49 5.99
C TRP A 147 -2.32 -12.24 7.48
N GLU A 148 -1.82 -13.17 8.29
CA GLU A 148 -1.87 -13.12 9.75
C GLU A 148 -1.08 -11.92 10.30
N GLY A 149 -1.60 -11.22 11.31
CA GLY A 149 -0.90 -10.10 11.94
C GLY A 149 0.42 -10.47 12.62
N SER A 150 0.65 -11.75 12.92
CA SER A 150 1.95 -12.25 13.40
C SER A 150 2.90 -12.72 12.29
N ALA A 151 2.49 -12.67 11.02
CA ALA A 151 3.34 -13.06 9.91
C ALA A 151 4.42 -12.01 9.66
N THR A 152 5.67 -12.46 9.53
CA THR A 152 6.82 -11.60 9.21
C THR A 152 6.73 -11.08 7.79
N ASP A 153 7.18 -9.85 7.57
CA ASP A 153 7.06 -9.17 6.28
C ASP A 153 7.82 -9.88 5.16
N SER A 154 8.97 -10.50 5.48
CA SER A 154 9.72 -11.37 4.56
C SER A 154 8.90 -12.59 4.09
N ARG A 155 8.02 -13.15 4.96
CA ARG A 155 7.13 -14.26 4.62
C ARG A 155 5.98 -13.79 3.72
N VAL A 156 5.41 -12.62 4.00
CA VAL A 156 4.35 -12.02 3.17
C VAL A 156 4.90 -11.64 1.79
N LEU A 157 6.11 -11.08 1.71
CA LEU A 157 6.80 -10.78 0.45
C LEU A 157 7.08 -12.05 -0.37
N ARG A 158 7.54 -13.13 0.27
CA ARG A 158 7.80 -14.41 -0.41
C ARG A 158 6.53 -15.00 -1.02
N ASP A 159 5.40 -14.94 -0.32
CA ASP A 159 4.09 -15.31 -0.88
C ASP A 159 3.69 -14.38 -2.04
N ALA A 160 3.89 -13.07 -1.90
CA ALA A 160 3.60 -12.10 -2.96
C ALA A 160 4.33 -12.42 -4.27
N ILE A 161 5.62 -12.78 -4.22
CA ILE A 161 6.43 -13.06 -5.41
C ILE A 161 6.11 -14.45 -6.01
N THR A 162 5.87 -15.47 -5.17
CA THR A 162 5.70 -16.87 -5.63
C THR A 162 4.31 -17.20 -6.19
N ARG A 163 3.31 -16.33 -6.03
CA ARG A 163 1.95 -16.56 -6.54
C ARG A 163 1.85 -16.44 -8.06
N ASN A 164 0.91 -17.17 -8.65
CA ASN A 164 0.64 -17.15 -10.11
C ASN A 164 0.25 -15.74 -10.63
N LYS A 165 -0.56 -15.01 -9.86
CA LYS A 165 -0.80 -13.56 -10.00
C LYS A 165 -0.01 -12.75 -8.95
N GLY A 166 1.27 -13.10 -8.78
CA GLY A 166 2.17 -12.48 -7.81
C GLY A 166 2.73 -11.13 -8.27
N LEU A 167 3.42 -10.45 -7.36
CA LEU A 167 4.25 -9.29 -7.63
C LEU A 167 5.38 -9.68 -8.59
N LYS A 168 5.46 -9.00 -9.74
CA LYS A 168 6.50 -9.22 -10.75
C LYS A 168 7.43 -8.01 -10.81
N VAL A 169 8.72 -8.25 -10.62
CA VAL A 169 9.76 -7.24 -10.80
C VAL A 169 10.51 -7.56 -12.10
N PRO A 170 10.48 -6.68 -13.12
CA PRO A 170 11.30 -6.83 -14.32
C PRO A 170 12.80 -6.82 -13.99
N PHE A 171 13.59 -7.55 -14.79
CA PHE A 171 15.04 -7.59 -14.63
C PHE A 171 15.66 -6.19 -14.84
N GLY A 172 16.60 -5.80 -13.97
CA GLY A 172 17.20 -4.47 -13.97
C GLY A 172 16.35 -3.39 -13.27
N ASN A 173 15.18 -3.73 -12.74
CA ASN A 173 14.33 -2.83 -11.97
C ASN A 173 14.15 -3.31 -10.52
N TYR A 174 13.73 -2.42 -9.63
CA TYR A 174 13.55 -2.71 -8.20
C TYR A 174 12.52 -1.80 -7.53
N TYR A 175 12.16 -2.15 -6.29
CA TYR A 175 11.37 -1.32 -5.37
C TYR A 175 12.20 -0.91 -4.16
N LEU A 176 11.93 0.27 -3.59
CA LEU A 176 12.42 0.63 -2.26
C LEU A 176 11.63 -0.13 -1.20
N ALA A 177 12.29 -0.91 -0.36
CA ALA A 177 11.69 -1.70 0.71
C ALA A 177 12.21 -1.25 2.08
N ASP A 178 11.44 -1.48 3.15
CA ASP A 178 11.87 -1.15 4.51
C ASP A 178 13.05 -2.00 5.01
N ALA A 179 13.71 -1.57 6.09
CA ALA A 179 14.77 -2.30 6.80
C ALA A 179 14.37 -3.73 7.22
N GLY A 180 13.08 -3.98 7.48
CA GLY A 180 12.53 -5.32 7.75
C GLY A 180 12.58 -6.31 6.58
N TYR A 181 12.78 -5.82 5.36
CA TYR A 181 12.96 -6.64 4.15
C TYR A 181 14.45 -6.90 3.86
N THR A 182 14.71 -7.81 2.93
CA THR A 182 16.07 -8.12 2.47
C THR A 182 16.50 -7.18 1.35
N ASN A 183 17.73 -6.66 1.41
CA ASN A 183 18.38 -6.03 0.27
C ASN A 183 18.80 -7.09 -0.75
N GLY A 184 18.33 -7.02 -1.99
CA GLY A 184 18.69 -8.00 -3.00
C GLY A 184 17.93 -7.78 -4.32
N GLN A 185 18.00 -8.75 -5.22
CA GLN A 185 17.47 -8.57 -6.57
C GLN A 185 15.99 -8.16 -6.58
N GLY A 186 15.73 -6.96 -7.09
CA GLY A 186 14.40 -6.36 -7.17
C GLY A 186 13.93 -5.58 -5.93
N PHE A 187 14.70 -5.56 -4.84
CA PHE A 187 14.34 -4.88 -3.58
C PHE A 187 15.54 -4.20 -2.93
N LEU A 188 15.56 -2.87 -2.95
CA LEU A 188 16.59 -2.04 -2.34
C LEU A 188 16.18 -1.67 -0.92
N ALA A 189 16.89 -2.19 0.09
CA ALA A 189 16.64 -1.95 1.50
C ALA A 189 17.74 -1.04 2.12
N PRO A 190 17.42 -0.26 3.17
CA PRO A 190 18.38 0.65 3.81
C PRO A 190 19.51 -0.08 4.56
N TYR A 191 20.51 0.68 5.00
CA TYR A 191 21.52 0.21 5.96
C TYR A 191 20.88 0.02 7.33
N ARG A 192 21.14 -1.14 7.95
CA ARG A 192 20.63 -1.49 9.28
C ARG A 192 21.60 -1.03 10.36
N GLY A 193 21.09 -0.52 11.47
CA GLY A 193 21.91 0.02 12.57
C GLY A 193 22.37 1.47 12.36
N THR A 194 22.08 2.04 11.19
CA THR A 194 22.40 3.42 10.80
C THR A 194 21.11 4.27 10.81
N ARG A 195 21.24 5.56 11.12
CA ARG A 195 20.13 6.53 11.23
C ARG A 195 19.21 6.50 10.00
N TYR A 196 17.88 6.63 10.19
CA TYR A 196 16.92 6.38 9.10
C TYR A 196 15.59 7.15 9.15
N HIS A 197 15.08 7.53 10.33
CA HIS A 197 13.76 8.16 10.40
C HIS A 197 13.84 9.65 10.01
N LEU A 198 12.85 10.14 9.25
CA LEU A 198 12.86 11.51 8.71
C LEU A 198 12.97 12.59 9.80
N GLN A 199 12.31 12.38 10.93
CA GLN A 199 12.32 13.25 12.12
C GLN A 199 13.73 13.44 12.72
N GLU A 200 14.64 12.50 12.50
CA GLU A 200 16.00 12.59 13.03
C GLU A 200 16.89 13.61 12.30
N TRP A 201 16.43 14.09 11.15
CA TRP A 201 17.13 15.02 10.25
C TRP A 201 16.56 16.46 10.28
N GLU A 202 15.59 16.74 11.16
CA GLU A 202 14.91 18.05 11.23
C GLU A 202 15.74 19.14 11.96
N ASP A 203 16.72 18.75 12.80
CA ASP A 203 17.67 19.69 13.41
C ASP A 203 18.85 19.99 12.48
N PHE A 204 19.19 21.28 12.31
CA PHE A 204 20.29 21.75 11.44
C PHE A 204 21.67 21.16 11.78
N ASP A 205 21.95 20.82 13.05
CA ASP A 205 23.21 20.24 13.50
C ASP A 205 23.34 18.73 13.20
N ARG A 206 22.33 18.11 12.57
CA ARG A 206 22.27 16.66 12.34
C ARG A 206 22.50 16.26 10.88
N ALA A 207 23.35 16.99 10.15
CA ALA A 207 23.71 16.60 8.78
C ALA A 207 24.29 15.15 8.72
N PRO A 208 24.00 14.38 7.65
CA PRO A 208 24.58 13.05 7.45
C PRO A 208 26.10 13.03 7.55
N ARG A 209 26.63 12.08 8.33
CA ARG A 209 28.05 11.96 8.68
C ARG A 209 28.84 11.08 7.73
N ASN A 210 28.17 10.15 7.06
CA ASN A 210 28.75 9.19 6.13
C ASN A 210 27.77 8.87 4.98
N HIS A 211 28.25 8.07 4.02
CA HIS A 211 27.49 7.64 2.86
C HIS A 211 26.22 6.84 3.23
N GLU A 212 26.31 5.93 4.19
CA GLU A 212 25.15 5.16 4.68
C GLU A 212 24.02 6.05 5.23
N GLU A 213 24.36 7.03 6.07
CA GLU A 213 23.41 7.99 6.65
C GLU A 213 22.73 8.84 5.56
N TYR A 214 23.51 9.28 4.56
CA TYR A 214 22.97 10.07 3.45
C TYR A 214 22.07 9.24 2.54
N PHE A 215 22.47 8.00 2.24
CA PHE A 215 21.66 7.03 1.53
C PHE A 215 20.37 6.75 2.28
N ASN A 216 20.43 6.42 3.58
CA ASN A 216 19.25 6.14 4.41
C ASN A 216 18.29 7.33 4.47
N MET A 217 18.80 8.55 4.65
CA MET A 217 18.00 9.78 4.59
C MET A 217 17.25 9.90 3.26
N LYS A 218 17.92 9.63 2.12
CA LYS A 218 17.33 9.73 0.78
C LYS A 218 16.37 8.59 0.45
N HIS A 219 16.71 7.38 0.88
CA HIS A 219 15.88 6.18 0.77
C HIS A 219 14.57 6.39 1.52
N SER A 220 14.64 6.81 2.78
CA SER A 220 13.50 7.16 3.64
C SER A 220 12.61 8.25 3.02
N GLN A 221 13.20 9.31 2.45
CA GLN A 221 12.47 10.39 1.74
C GLN A 221 11.68 9.90 0.51
N ALA A 222 12.20 8.93 -0.24
CA ALA A 222 11.52 8.35 -1.39
C ALA A 222 10.52 7.26 -0.99
N ARG A 223 10.90 6.39 -0.05
CA ARG A 223 10.10 5.26 0.46
C ARG A 223 8.81 5.73 1.13
N ASN A 224 8.82 6.86 1.86
CA ASN A 224 7.64 7.45 2.51
C ASN A 224 6.41 7.60 1.59
N ILE A 225 6.57 7.55 0.26
CA ILE A 225 5.45 7.46 -0.69
C ILE A 225 4.47 6.31 -0.39
N ILE A 226 4.93 5.14 0.07
CA ILE A 226 4.03 4.00 0.39
C ILE A 226 3.27 4.23 1.69
N GLU A 227 3.90 4.84 2.68
CA GLU A 227 3.26 5.25 3.94
C GLU A 227 2.15 6.28 3.65
N ARG A 228 2.44 7.29 2.81
CA ARG A 228 1.45 8.26 2.32
C ARG A 228 0.32 7.59 1.55
N CYS A 229 0.63 6.61 0.70
CA CYS A 229 -0.36 5.86 -0.08
C CYS A 229 -1.31 5.05 0.82
N PHE A 230 -0.78 4.42 1.88
CA PHE A 230 -1.60 3.75 2.90
C PHE A 230 -2.38 4.72 3.79
N GLY A 231 -1.81 5.87 4.13
CA GLY A 231 -2.49 6.95 4.87
C GLY A 231 -3.73 7.42 4.12
N LEU A 232 -3.59 7.81 2.85
CA LEU A 232 -4.71 8.18 1.98
C LEU A 232 -5.74 7.06 1.84
N LEU A 233 -5.31 5.80 1.67
CA LEU A 233 -6.20 4.65 1.58
C LEU A 233 -7.06 4.49 2.85
N LYS A 234 -6.44 4.58 4.04
CA LYS A 234 -7.14 4.44 5.34
C LYS A 234 -8.04 5.65 5.63
N LYS A 235 -7.57 6.85 5.33
CA LYS A 235 -8.33 8.11 5.47
C LYS A 235 -9.62 8.06 4.65
N ARG A 236 -9.51 7.76 3.36
CA ARG A 236 -10.62 7.67 2.39
C ARG A 236 -11.63 6.56 2.70
N TRP A 237 -11.19 5.43 3.25
CA TRP A 237 -12.04 4.26 3.50
C TRP A 237 -12.13 3.91 4.99
N ALA A 238 -13.14 4.45 5.69
CA ALA A 238 -13.33 4.22 7.12
C ALA A 238 -13.46 2.73 7.52
N VAL A 239 -13.87 1.85 6.58
CA VAL A 239 -13.91 0.39 6.81
C VAL A 239 -12.54 -0.23 7.09
N LEU A 240 -11.45 0.50 6.82
CA LEU A 240 -10.06 0.10 7.11
C LEU A 240 -9.52 0.69 8.43
N ARG A 241 -10.25 1.60 9.07
CA ARG A 241 -9.82 2.34 10.28
C ARG A 241 -10.35 1.79 11.60
N SER A 242 -11.27 0.82 11.57
CA SER A 242 -11.78 0.18 12.79
C SER A 242 -12.16 -1.28 12.53
N PRO A 243 -12.21 -2.14 13.58
CA PRO A 243 -12.39 -3.58 13.41
C PRO A 243 -13.65 -3.93 12.64
N SER A 244 -13.49 -4.54 11.47
CA SER A 244 -14.62 -4.92 10.63
C SER A 244 -15.41 -6.08 11.24
N PHE A 245 -16.72 -6.11 10.96
CA PHE A 245 -17.64 -7.19 11.34
C PHE A 245 -17.70 -8.33 10.29
N TYR A 246 -16.94 -8.21 9.19
CA TYR A 246 -16.96 -9.17 8.10
C TYR A 246 -16.01 -10.37 8.35
N PRO A 247 -16.29 -11.56 7.79
CA PRO A 247 -15.37 -12.69 7.86
C PRO A 247 -14.00 -12.34 7.26
N ILE A 248 -12.93 -12.91 7.84
CA ILE A 248 -11.51 -12.70 7.45
C ILE A 248 -11.30 -12.63 5.92
N ARG A 249 -11.75 -13.65 5.18
CA ARG A 249 -11.60 -13.73 3.71
C ARG A 249 -12.36 -12.63 2.96
N PHE A 250 -13.48 -12.16 3.51
CA PHE A 250 -14.26 -11.08 2.95
C PHE A 250 -13.58 -9.73 3.21
N GLN A 251 -13.09 -9.49 4.43
CA GLN A 251 -12.31 -8.29 4.75
C GLN A 251 -11.04 -8.17 3.90
N GLY A 252 -10.30 -9.27 3.66
CA GLY A 252 -9.17 -9.29 2.73
C GLY A 252 -9.55 -8.79 1.32
N ARG A 253 -10.67 -9.27 0.79
CA ARG A 253 -11.20 -8.80 -0.51
C ARG A 253 -11.62 -7.33 -0.50
N MET A 254 -12.25 -6.87 0.57
CA MET A 254 -12.63 -5.46 0.75
C MET A 254 -11.41 -4.53 0.76
N ILE A 255 -10.29 -4.95 1.36
CA ILE A 255 -9.02 -4.21 1.34
C ILE A 255 -8.50 -4.04 -0.10
N ILE A 256 -8.51 -5.11 -0.91
CA ILE A 256 -8.10 -5.05 -2.32
C ILE A 256 -9.05 -4.12 -3.09
N ALA A 257 -10.37 -4.24 -2.91
CA ALA A 257 -11.34 -3.37 -3.57
C ALA A 257 -11.17 -1.88 -3.20
N CYS A 258 -10.79 -1.58 -1.94
CA CYS A 258 -10.43 -0.21 -1.53
C CYS A 258 -9.21 0.32 -2.29
N ALA A 259 -8.19 -0.51 -2.55
CA ALA A 259 -7.00 -0.13 -3.32
C ALA A 259 -7.30 0.03 -4.82
N LEU A 260 -8.16 -0.81 -5.39
CA LEU A 260 -8.62 -0.68 -6.78
C LEU A 260 -9.45 0.60 -6.97
N LEU A 261 -10.38 0.90 -6.05
CA LEU A 261 -11.12 2.15 -6.03
C LEU A 261 -10.22 3.37 -5.73
N HIS A 262 -9.14 3.18 -4.97
CA HIS A 262 -8.14 4.23 -4.75
C HIS A 262 -7.50 4.64 -6.06
N ASN A 263 -6.96 3.68 -6.81
CA ASN A 263 -6.37 3.91 -8.12
C ASN A 263 -7.38 4.47 -9.13
N PHE A 264 -8.61 3.94 -9.15
CA PHE A 264 -9.67 4.44 -10.01
C PHE A 264 -9.89 5.95 -9.84
N ILE A 265 -9.97 6.43 -8.59
CA ILE A 265 -10.08 7.86 -8.27
C ILE A 265 -8.84 8.62 -8.77
N MET A 266 -7.62 8.13 -8.50
CA MET A 266 -6.37 8.74 -8.97
C MET A 266 -6.17 8.70 -10.51
N MET A 267 -7.07 8.06 -11.26
CA MET A 267 -7.07 8.00 -12.73
C MET A 267 -8.15 8.87 -13.38
N HIS A 268 -9.27 9.12 -12.69
CA HIS A 268 -10.47 9.73 -13.28
C HIS A 268 -10.95 11.01 -12.57
N MET A 269 -10.24 11.46 -11.53
CA MET A 269 -10.48 12.74 -10.88
C MET A 269 -9.25 13.63 -11.04
N ASP A 270 -9.43 14.83 -11.61
CA ASP A 270 -8.36 15.82 -11.79
C ASP A 270 -7.88 16.43 -10.46
N VAL A 271 -8.74 16.39 -9.43
CA VAL A 271 -8.49 16.94 -8.09
C VAL A 271 -9.05 15.96 -7.06
N ASP A 272 -8.18 15.38 -6.21
CA ASP A 272 -8.60 14.59 -5.05
C ASP A 272 -8.55 15.43 -3.76
N PRO A 273 -9.69 15.75 -3.12
CA PRO A 273 -9.72 16.53 -1.87
C PRO A 273 -8.93 15.90 -0.71
N GLU A 274 -8.75 14.57 -0.72
CA GLU A 274 -8.01 13.86 0.34
C GLU A 274 -6.49 14.05 0.25
N GLU A 275 -5.95 14.38 -0.94
CA GLU A 275 -4.52 14.64 -1.15
C GLU A 275 -4.09 16.03 -0.63
N TYR A 276 -4.97 17.03 -0.72
CA TYR A 276 -4.69 18.41 -0.29
C TYR A 276 -4.97 18.67 1.20
N THR A 277 -5.65 17.76 1.88
CA THR A 277 -5.89 17.87 3.33
C THR A 277 -4.71 17.24 4.09
N PRO A 278 -3.98 18.01 4.92
CA PRO A 278 -2.84 17.47 5.67
C PRO A 278 -3.21 16.21 6.45
N MET A 279 -2.42 15.16 6.33
CA MET A 279 -2.57 13.99 7.21
C MET A 279 -2.22 14.43 8.63
N THR A 280 -3.07 14.10 9.60
CA THR A 280 -2.72 14.28 11.00
C THR A 280 -1.65 13.25 11.40
N LEU A 281 -0.93 13.50 12.49
CA LEU A 281 0.08 12.55 13.01
C LEU A 281 -0.53 11.17 13.32
N ASP A 282 -1.83 11.12 13.67
CA ASP A 282 -2.59 9.88 13.90
C ASP A 282 -2.99 9.13 12.61
N GLU A 283 -2.91 9.78 11.44
CA GLU A 283 -3.21 9.17 10.13
C GLU A 283 -1.97 8.62 9.41
N LEU A 284 -0.77 9.01 9.86
CA LEU A 284 0.48 8.42 9.41
C LEU A 284 0.64 7.02 10.01
N PRO A 285 1.12 6.02 9.25
CA PRO A 285 1.62 4.79 9.84
C PRO A 285 2.75 5.13 10.81
N ILE A 286 2.56 4.88 12.11
CA ILE A 286 3.64 4.99 13.10
C ILE A 286 4.67 3.92 12.74
N GLY A 287 5.76 4.35 12.08
CA GLY A 287 6.88 3.50 11.70
C GLY A 287 7.35 2.69 12.90
N GLU A 288 7.57 1.39 12.70
CA GLU A 288 7.97 0.52 13.80
C GLU A 288 9.48 0.64 14.02
N GLU A 289 9.88 1.04 15.23
CA GLU A 289 11.24 0.80 15.71
C GLU A 289 11.44 -0.72 15.88
N ILE A 290 12.51 -1.28 15.28
CA ILE A 290 12.79 -2.72 15.28
C ILE A 290 14.17 -3.02 15.88
N PRO A 291 14.26 -3.75 17.00
CA PRO A 291 15.50 -4.37 17.46
C PRO A 291 15.82 -5.66 16.66
N ASN A 292 17.09 -5.84 16.30
CA ASN A 292 17.63 -7.03 15.59
C ASN A 292 17.60 -8.32 16.44
N VAL A 293 17.25 -9.46 15.80
CA VAL A 293 17.91 -10.77 16.00
C VAL A 293 17.90 -11.56 14.68
N LEU A 294 19.01 -12.24 14.38
CA LEU A 294 19.27 -13.14 13.23
C LEU A 294 18.43 -14.44 13.33
N GLU A 295 18.26 -15.34 12.35
CA GLU A 295 18.75 -15.57 10.97
C GLU A 295 17.74 -16.55 10.29
N SER A 296 17.79 -16.93 9.01
CA SER A 296 18.60 -16.52 7.84
C SER A 296 17.66 -16.35 6.62
N ILE A 297 18.06 -16.60 5.36
CA ILE A 297 17.18 -16.37 4.20
C ILE A 297 17.09 -17.50 3.18
N ASN A 298 15.85 -17.65 2.72
CA ASN A 298 15.46 -18.25 1.48
C ASN A 298 14.16 -17.53 1.05
N VAL A 299 14.09 -16.64 0.05
CA VAL A 299 15.03 -15.75 -0.68
C VAL A 299 14.15 -14.83 -1.56
N VAL A 300 14.45 -13.61 -2.02
CA VAL A 300 15.54 -12.62 -1.94
C VAL A 300 16.76 -12.95 -1.07
N GLU A 301 17.91 -13.19 -1.70
CA GLU A 301 19.21 -13.27 -1.05
C GLU A 301 19.75 -11.87 -0.78
N ALA A 302 20.51 -11.71 0.30
CA ALA A 302 21.53 -10.67 0.33
C ALA A 302 22.54 -11.04 -0.76
N SER A 303 22.39 -10.45 -1.94
CA SER A 303 23.38 -10.57 -3.01
C SER A 303 24.51 -9.60 -2.69
N ASP A 304 25.74 -10.10 -2.71
CA ASP A 304 26.93 -9.26 -2.59
C ASP A 304 26.95 -8.20 -3.70
N GLU A 305 26.46 -8.53 -4.90
CA GLU A 305 26.31 -7.58 -6.01
C GLU A 305 25.34 -6.44 -5.67
N TRP A 306 24.20 -6.74 -5.02
CA TRP A 306 23.20 -5.72 -4.62
C TRP A 306 23.60 -4.96 -3.37
N SER A 307 24.51 -5.50 -2.57
CA SER A 307 25.09 -4.83 -1.42
C SER A 307 26.18 -3.86 -1.91
N GLN A 308 27.13 -4.35 -2.71
CA GLN A 308 28.15 -3.53 -3.38
C GLN A 308 27.51 -2.43 -4.24
N TRP A 309 26.50 -2.73 -5.06
CA TRP A 309 25.82 -1.72 -5.86
C TRP A 309 25.13 -0.62 -5.01
N ARG A 310 24.62 -0.98 -3.83
CA ARG A 310 24.07 -0.01 -2.89
C ARG A 310 25.19 0.83 -2.26
N ASP A 311 26.33 0.22 -1.95
CA ASP A 311 27.51 0.89 -1.39
C ASP A 311 28.11 1.89 -2.40
N ASP A 312 28.34 1.46 -3.65
CA ASP A 312 28.76 2.31 -4.78
C ASP A 312 27.81 3.50 -4.97
N LEU A 313 26.49 3.24 -4.95
CA LEU A 313 25.45 4.27 -5.06
C LEU A 313 25.45 5.24 -3.86
N ALA A 314 25.65 4.72 -2.64
CA ALA A 314 25.72 5.55 -1.43
C ALA A 314 26.94 6.47 -1.46
N GLU A 315 28.10 5.98 -1.91
CA GLU A 315 29.32 6.76 -2.09
C GLU A 315 29.12 7.85 -3.16
N GLU A 316 28.63 7.53 -4.37
CA GLU A 316 28.32 8.51 -5.43
C GLU A 316 27.40 9.63 -4.92
N MET A 317 26.34 9.24 -4.20
CA MET A 317 25.37 10.15 -3.59
C MET A 317 26.00 11.10 -2.57
N PHE A 318 26.92 10.60 -1.74
CA PHE A 318 27.58 11.34 -0.68
C PHE A 318 28.64 12.31 -1.21
N ASP A 319 29.51 11.86 -2.12
CA ASP A 319 30.55 12.69 -2.74
C ASP A 319 29.94 13.83 -3.56
N THR A 320 28.87 13.54 -4.31
CA THR A 320 28.11 14.55 -5.05
C THR A 320 27.36 15.53 -4.13
N TRP A 321 27.11 15.16 -2.88
CA TRP A 321 26.54 16.07 -1.88
C TRP A 321 27.62 16.91 -1.19
N MET A 322 28.76 16.32 -0.82
CA MET A 322 29.91 17.02 -0.23
C MET A 322 30.50 18.07 -1.18
N SER A 323 30.68 17.73 -2.45
CA SER A 323 31.18 18.65 -3.49
C SER A 323 30.29 19.86 -3.74
N ARG A 324 29.00 19.83 -3.35
CA ARG A 324 28.07 20.98 -3.43
C ARG A 324 28.08 21.86 -2.17
N ARG A 325 28.82 21.47 -1.13
CA ARG A 325 28.95 22.21 0.14
C ARG A 325 30.35 22.82 0.33
N THR A 326 31.23 22.63 -0.65
CA THR A 326 32.61 23.15 -0.70
C THR A 326 32.65 24.39 -1.58
#